data_AF-A0A395IZ42-F1
#
_entry.id   AF-A0A395IZ42-F1
#
_cell.length_a   1.000
_cell.length_b   1.000
_cell.length_c   1.000
_cell.angle_alpha   90.00
_cell.angle_beta   90.00
_cell.angle_gamma   90.00
#
_symmetry.space_group_name_H-M   'P 1'
#
loop_
_entity.id
_entity.type
_entity.pdbx_description
1 polymer ?
#
loop_
_entity_poly.entity_id
_entity_poly.type
_entity_poly.pdbx_seq_one_letter_code
_entity_poly.pdbx_strand_id
1 'polypeptide(L)' 'MPKEKAPKRATKARTEKKKKDPNAPKRGLSAYMFFANEQRDNVREENPGISFGQVGKVLGERDKKRYEEEKAKLQRRC' A
#
# COMPACT_ATOMS: atom_id res chain seq x y z
N MET A 1 -17.24 -26.35 -12.64
CA MET A 1 -17.09 -25.81 -11.27
C MET A 1 -16.98 -24.29 -11.35
N PRO A 2 -18.02 -23.51 -11.01
CA PRO A 2 -17.96 -22.06 -11.06
C PRO A 2 -17.28 -21.54 -9.79
N LYS A 3 -16.13 -20.87 -9.90
CA LYS A 3 -15.61 -20.03 -8.82
C LYS A 3 -16.06 -18.59 -9.07
N GLU A 4 -17.01 -18.20 -8.24
CA GLU A 4 -17.64 -16.89 -8.07
C GLU A 4 -16.59 -15.75 -8.08
N LYS A 5 -16.76 -14.78 -8.98
CA LYS A 5 -15.86 -13.63 -9.13
C LYS A 5 -16.35 -12.49 -8.22
N ALA A 6 -15.59 -12.19 -7.17
CA ALA A 6 -15.79 -11.06 -6.26
C ALA A 6 -15.97 -9.71 -7.03
N PRO A 7 -16.78 -8.77 -6.51
CA PRO A 7 -17.21 -7.58 -7.24
C PRO A 7 -16.03 -6.63 -7.47
N LYS A 8 -15.76 -6.34 -8.75
CA LYS A 8 -14.78 -5.33 -9.19
C LYS A 8 -15.27 -3.96 -8.72
N ARG A 9 -14.70 -3.44 -7.63
CA ARG A 9 -14.88 -2.05 -7.20
C ARG A 9 -14.58 -1.13 -8.40
N ALA A 10 -15.56 -0.31 -8.76
CA ALA A 10 -15.55 0.54 -9.95
C ALA A 10 -14.20 1.24 -10.14
N THR A 11 -13.51 0.90 -11.23
CA THR A 11 -12.28 1.56 -11.64
C THR A 11 -12.67 2.95 -12.15
N LYS A 12 -12.44 3.97 -11.33
CA LYS A 12 -12.38 5.36 -11.82
C LYS A 12 -11.43 5.37 -13.01
N ALA A 13 -11.91 5.88 -14.14
CA ALA A 13 -11.27 5.88 -15.45
C ALA A 13 -9.75 5.89 -15.35
N ARG A 14 -9.11 4.81 -15.84
CA ARG A 14 -7.66 4.78 -16.09
C ARG A 14 -7.42 5.77 -17.22
N THR A 15 -7.19 7.03 -16.88
CA THR A 15 -6.70 8.04 -17.81
C THR A 15 -5.48 7.43 -18.48
N GLU A 16 -5.53 7.27 -19.81
CA GLU A 16 -4.41 6.78 -20.60
C GLU A 16 -3.18 7.59 -20.18
N LYS A 17 -2.20 6.91 -19.58
CA LYS A 17 -0.97 7.55 -19.14
C LYS A 17 -0.24 7.96 -20.42
N LYS A 18 -0.38 9.24 -20.79
CA LYS A 18 0.44 9.91 -21.82
C LYS A 18 1.89 9.48 -21.62
N LYS A 19 2.56 9.05 -22.70
CA LYS A 19 3.95 8.57 -22.67
C LYS A 19 4.77 9.58 -21.86
N LYS A 20 5.22 9.16 -20.68
CA LYS A 20 5.98 10.01 -19.76
C LYS A 20 7.34 10.23 -20.41
N ASP A 21 7.75 11.48 -20.58
CA ASP A 21 9.07 11.80 -21.11
C ASP A 21 10.15 11.06 -20.29
N PRO A 22 11.15 10.44 -20.94
CA PRO A 22 12.17 9.65 -20.24
C PRO A 22 13.02 10.47 -19.26
N ASN A 23 13.03 11.80 -19.40
CA ASN A 23 13.73 12.73 -18.52
C ASN A 23 12.81 13.38 -17.45
N ALA A 24 11.56 12.93 -17.33
CA ALA A 24 10.66 13.47 -16.31
C ALA A 24 11.07 12.98 -14.91
N PRO A 25 11.10 13.85 -13.89
CA PRO A 25 11.43 13.46 -12.54
C PRO A 25 10.42 12.41 -12.03
N LYS A 26 10.95 11.35 -11.43
CA LYS A 26 10.12 10.29 -10.86
C LYS A 26 9.22 10.91 -9.79
N ARG A 27 7.92 10.58 -9.84
CA ARG A 27 6.92 11.11 -8.89
C ARG A 27 7.43 10.85 -7.46
N GLY A 28 7.38 11.87 -6.62
CA GLY A 28 7.71 11.72 -5.20
C GLY A 28 6.90 10.59 -4.58
N LEU A 29 7.58 9.74 -3.81
CA LEU A 29 6.96 8.63 -3.09
C LEU A 29 6.20 9.20 -1.88
N SER A 30 4.99 8.68 -1.64
CA SER A 30 4.23 9.02 -0.43
C SER A 30 4.89 8.38 0.80
N ALA A 31 4.62 8.91 2.00
CA ALA A 31 5.06 8.33 3.28
C ALA A 31 4.73 6.82 3.38
N TYR A 32 3.53 6.43 2.95
CA TYR A 32 3.13 5.02 2.87
C TYR A 32 4.01 4.20 1.91
N MET A 33 4.48 4.78 0.81
CA MET A 33 5.33 4.04 -0.14
C MET A 33 6.73 3.80 0.40
N PHE A 34 7.28 4.70 1.22
CA PHE A 34 8.53 4.43 1.94
C PHE A 34 8.34 3.29 2.94
N PHE A 35 7.30 3.38 3.78
CA PHE A 35 6.94 2.33 4.72
C PHE A 35 6.71 0.98 4.06
N ALA A 36 5.95 0.94 2.97
CA ALA A 36 5.64 -0.28 2.24
C ALA A 36 6.88 -0.89 1.58
N ASN A 37 7.89 -0.11 1.18
CA ASN A 37 9.13 -0.69 0.66
C ASN A 37 9.91 -1.40 1.76
N GLU A 38 10.12 -0.75 2.92
CA GLU A 38 10.88 -1.35 4.04
C GLU A 38 10.15 -2.55 4.65
N GLN A 39 8.84 -2.44 4.84
CA GLN A 39 8.06 -3.48 5.51
C GLN A 39 7.68 -4.64 4.59
N ARG A 40 7.67 -4.44 3.27
CA ARG A 40 7.38 -5.53 2.33
C ARG A 40 8.41 -6.65 2.43
N ASP A 41 9.68 -6.31 2.63
CA ASP A 41 10.73 -7.31 2.78
C ASP A 41 10.56 -8.04 4.11
N ASN A 42 10.35 -7.33 5.23
CA ASN A 42 10.04 -7.93 6.52
C ASN A 42 8.82 -8.87 6.47
N VAL A 43 7.72 -8.44 5.84
CA VAL A 43 6.49 -9.25 5.74
C VAL A 43 6.69 -10.48 4.85
N ARG A 44 7.55 -10.39 3.82
CA ARG A 44 7.91 -11.54 2.98
C ARG A 44 8.84 -12.52 3.69
N GLU A 45 9.72 -12.04 4.56
CA GLU A 45 10.57 -12.88 5.40
C GLU A 45 9.77 -13.58 6.52
N GLU A 46 8.88 -12.85 7.21
CA GLU A 46 8.00 -13.43 8.24
C GLU A 46 6.99 -14.42 7.64
N ASN A 47 6.59 -14.21 6.39
CA ASN A 47 5.60 -15.04 5.70
C ASN A 47 6.11 -15.46 4.31
N PRO A 48 7.01 -16.45 4.23
CA PRO A 48 7.48 -16.96 2.96
C PRO A 48 6.32 -17.67 2.23
N GLY A 49 5.77 -17.04 1.20
CA GLY A 49 4.74 -17.64 0.33
C GLY A 49 3.39 -16.92 0.26
N ILE A 50 3.19 -15.81 0.98
CA ILE A 50 1.97 -15.01 0.83
C ILE A 50 1.95 -14.22 -0.48
N SER A 51 0.77 -14.11 -1.10
CA SER A 51 0.62 -13.36 -2.34
C SER A 51 0.80 -11.86 -2.10
N PHE A 52 1.28 -11.13 -3.12
CA PHE A 52 1.42 -9.67 -3.05
C PHE A 52 0.15 -8.94 -2.60
N GLY A 53 -1.04 -9.50 -2.91
CA GLY A 53 -2.32 -8.95 -2.46
C GLY A 53 -2.55 -9.10 -0.95
N GLN A 54 -2.08 -10.19 -0.35
CA GLN A 54 -2.15 -10.39 1.11
C GLN A 54 -1.09 -9.56 1.84
N VAL A 55 0.12 -9.45 1.27
CA VAL A 55 1.16 -8.53 1.76
C VAL A 55 0.62 -7.10 1.85
N GLY A 56 -0.06 -6.63 0.81
CA GLY A 56 -0.64 -5.28 0.80
C GLY A 56 -1.71 -5.06 1.88
N LYS A 57 -2.48 -6.10 2.25
CA LYS A 57 -3.46 -6.01 3.35
C LYS A 57 -2.76 -5.88 4.69
N VAL A 58 -1.80 -6.76 4.97
CA VAL A 58 -1.02 -6.75 6.23
C VAL A 58 -0.27 -5.42 6.39
N LEU A 59 0.35 -4.93 5.31
CA LEU A 59 1.04 -3.63 5.31
C LEU A 59 0.08 -2.47 5.59
N GLY A 60 -1.11 -2.47 4.98
CA GLY A 60 -2.11 -1.44 5.22
C GLY A 60 -2.62 -1.40 6.66
N GLU A 61 -2.83 -2.56 7.28
CA GLU A 61 -3.21 -2.66 8.69
C GLU A 61 -2.09 -2.20 9.63
N ARG A 62 -0.84 -2.59 9.35
CA ARG A 62 0.34 -2.13 10.12
C ARG A 62 0.52 -0.61 10.03
N ASP A 63 0.39 -0.02 8.84
CA ASP A 63 0.51 1.44 8.65
C ASP A 63 -0.60 2.21 9.36
N LYS A 64 -1.85 1.73 9.29
CA LYS A 64 -2.99 2.33 10.00
C LYS A 64 -2.80 2.30 11.50
N LYS A 65 -2.37 1.16 12.05
CA LYS A 65 -2.10 1.00 13.49
C LYS A 65 -1.02 1.98 13.96
N ARG A 66 0.09 2.08 13.23
CA ARG A 66 1.15 3.06 13.50
C ARG A 66 0.60 4.49 13.51
N TYR A 67 -0.22 4.84 12.52
CA TYR A 67 -0.79 6.19 12.43
C TYR A 67 -1.76 6.47 13.58
N GLU A 68 -2.54 5.47 14.00
CA GLU A 68 -3.43 5.58 15.17
C GLU A 68 -2.63 5.74 16.47
N GLU A 69 -1.54 5.00 16.65
CA GLU A 69 -0.66 5.12 17.83
C GLU A 69 0.05 6.48 17.88
N GLU A 70 0.62 6.93 16.76
CA GLU A 70 1.27 8.24 16.64
C GLU A 70 0.27 9.37 16.86
N LYS A 71 -0.93 9.25 16.29
CA LYS A 71 -2.02 10.20 16.50
C LYS A 71 -2.47 10.21 17.96
N ALA A 72 -2.63 9.06 18.61
CA ALA A 72 -3.00 8.97 20.01
C ALA A 72 -1.94 9.60 20.93
N LYS A 73 -0.65 9.38 20.62
CA LYS A 73 0.47 9.98 21.34
C LYS A 73 0.53 11.49 21.18
N LEU A 74 0.26 12.00 19.97
CA LEU A 74 0.19 13.43 19.70
C LEU A 74 -1.02 14.06 20.38
N GLN A 75 -2.18 13.41 20.33
CA GLN A 75 -3.42 13.88 20.94
C GLN A 75 -3.35 13.91 22.47
N ARG A 76 -2.58 13.00 23.10
CA ARG A 76 -2.34 13.02 24.56
C ARG A 76 -1.33 14.11 24.99
N ARG A 77 -0.53 14.61 24.05
CA ARG A 77 0.50 15.62 24.30
C ARG A 77 -0.05 17.05 24.16
N CYS A 78 -1.16 17.23 23.44
CA CYS A 78 -1.95 18.47 23.44
C CYS A 78 -2.89 18.50 24.65
#